data_AF-A0A2C9VJQ1-F1
#
_entry.id   AF-A0A2C9VJQ1-F1
#
_cell.length_a   1.000
_cell.length_b   1.000
_cell.length_c   1.000
_cell.angle_alpha   90.00
_cell.angle_beta   90.00
_cell.angle_gamma   90.00
#
_symmetry.space_group_name_H-M   'P 1'
#
loop_
_entity.id
_entity.type
_entity.pdbx_description
1 polymer ?
#
loop_
_entity_poly.entity_id
_entity_poly.type
_entity_poly.pdbx_seq_one_letter_code
_entity_poly.pdbx_strand_id
1 'polypeptide(L)'
;MWNSIVPEHLATHNYENWRIWMKNYLLAHDLWDIVEETTESPNSNQAEFKEWKKKNAAALHAIHISCSLDVFLKIKEIDSAGRCWNALADIKVECIPKPEIQSEKENVYLKFRPLCLAIENGDCEAVKEFLKNCPEAVRQKLTNFGDKALHLAAFNGNVKVVQELVELMKEEDLETLNNNKETALNIAAGSGILRLAECMINKNKKLACVTGTTHIPVNVACSKGHRDMTYFLYSVTPLDFLRPEAGAFGSLLLHEAINNHFFDIALDLVQHCPLLAITRNHLGTTPLIELSCLTRLFPESCRLSFWQRRIYSCINVHQLASSRDVRIYIPQNGRKEDGNFLKRGLNQLRSLGSKFLELSGIKQIYDLKLIHTQALQLLDCICGAISTLDDSKVEEYGIYEVYFIAIQNGIIEIVTKIIKAHPPVLIVKQLASNRNILSTAVMFRQEKVFSLVYGLDTRKNLLLVGRDNDRNNMLHMAAMLAPPNRLARISGAALQMQRELQWYKVISLNYN
;
A
#
# COMPACT_ATOMS: atom_id res chain seq x y z
N MET A 1 10.87 -11.30 -5.62
CA MET A 1 11.88 -12.00 -6.47
C MET A 1 13.23 -11.63 -5.88
N TRP A 2 14.00 -12.61 -5.41
CA TRP A 2 15.16 -12.38 -4.53
C TRP A 2 16.34 -11.85 -5.38
N ASN A 3 16.83 -10.64 -5.09
CA ASN A 3 17.99 -10.02 -5.76
C ASN A 3 19.33 -10.34 -5.06
N SER A 4 19.37 -11.38 -4.22
CA SER A 4 20.55 -11.77 -3.44
C SER A 4 21.16 -13.06 -4.00
N ILE A 5 22.49 -13.13 -4.06
CA ILE A 5 23.27 -14.30 -4.53
C ILE A 5 22.98 -15.54 -3.68
N VAL A 6 22.82 -15.35 -2.37
CA VAL A 6 22.50 -16.39 -1.38
C VAL A 6 21.30 -15.98 -0.52
N PRO A 7 20.52 -16.94 0.02
CA PRO A 7 19.39 -16.65 0.89
C PRO A 7 19.78 -16.01 2.24
N GLU A 8 20.99 -16.33 2.73
CA GLU A 8 21.55 -15.83 3.98
C GLU A 8 23.05 -15.61 3.80
N HIS A 9 23.61 -14.54 4.36
CA HIS A 9 25.05 -14.28 4.31
C HIS A 9 25.83 -15.36 5.08
N LEU A 10 27.04 -15.69 4.62
CA LEU A 10 27.91 -16.66 5.28
C LEU A 10 28.27 -16.18 6.69
N ALA A 11 27.92 -16.99 7.68
CA ALA A 11 28.28 -16.88 9.08
C ALA A 11 28.86 -18.22 9.58
N THR A 12 29.44 -18.24 10.77
CA THR A 12 30.17 -19.41 11.32
C THR A 12 29.37 -20.71 11.41
N HIS A 13 28.03 -20.64 11.42
CA HIS A 13 27.15 -21.79 11.64
C HIS A 13 26.41 -22.27 10.38
N ASN A 14 26.48 -21.54 9.26
CA ASN A 14 25.68 -21.84 8.05
C ASN A 14 26.52 -22.19 6.81
N TYR A 15 27.83 -22.45 6.97
CA TYR A 15 28.77 -22.72 5.88
C TYR A 15 28.31 -23.81 4.91
N GLU A 16 27.79 -24.95 5.38
CA GLU A 16 27.37 -26.05 4.50
C GLU A 16 26.20 -25.65 3.57
N ASN A 17 25.24 -24.90 4.10
CA ASN A 17 24.11 -24.41 3.30
C ASN A 17 24.57 -23.30 2.35
N TRP A 18 25.35 -22.33 2.84
CA TRP A 18 25.88 -21.25 2.03
C TRP A 18 26.73 -21.76 0.86
N ARG A 19 27.60 -22.75 1.12
CA ARG A 19 28.51 -23.34 0.12
C ARG A 19 27.74 -23.89 -1.08
N ILE A 20 26.59 -24.54 -0.84
CA ILE A 20 25.76 -25.11 -1.91
C ILE A 20 25.20 -23.99 -2.81
N TRP A 21 24.62 -22.95 -2.20
CA TRP A 21 24.04 -21.83 -2.96
C TRP A 21 25.11 -21.05 -3.72
N MET A 22 26.23 -20.75 -3.08
CA MET A 22 27.33 -20.03 -3.72
C MET A 22 27.94 -20.85 -4.86
N LYS A 23 28.14 -22.17 -4.67
CA LYS A 23 28.62 -23.06 -5.74
C LYS A 23 27.67 -23.06 -6.93
N ASN A 24 26.36 -23.15 -6.70
CA ASN A 24 25.36 -23.11 -7.78
C ASN A 24 25.38 -21.77 -8.53
N TYR A 25 25.55 -20.66 -7.82
CA TYR A 25 25.69 -19.34 -8.43
C TYR A 25 26.93 -19.23 -9.31
N LEU A 26 28.09 -19.67 -8.81
CA LEU A 26 29.36 -19.64 -9.54
C LEU A 26 29.33 -20.55 -10.78
N LEU A 27 28.70 -21.72 -10.68
CA LEU A 27 28.46 -22.61 -11.83
C LEU A 27 27.55 -21.96 -12.88
N ALA A 28 26.46 -21.30 -12.45
CA ALA A 28 25.53 -20.63 -13.36
C ALA A 28 26.15 -19.43 -14.12
N HIS A 29 27.25 -18.87 -13.60
CA HIS A 29 27.94 -17.71 -14.18
C HIS A 29 29.28 -18.06 -14.84
N ASP A 30 29.60 -19.34 -15.00
CA ASP A 30 30.86 -19.81 -15.61
C ASP A 30 32.11 -19.32 -14.87
N LEU A 31 32.00 -19.26 -13.53
CA LEU A 31 33.02 -18.78 -12.58
C LEU A 31 33.61 -19.90 -11.71
N TRP A 32 32.99 -21.08 -11.68
CA TRP A 32 33.39 -22.18 -10.79
C TRP A 32 34.79 -22.73 -11.11
N ASP A 33 35.17 -22.80 -12.39
CA ASP A 33 36.46 -23.34 -12.83
C ASP A 33 37.65 -22.57 -12.23
N ILE A 34 37.49 -21.25 -12.02
CA ILE A 34 38.50 -20.38 -11.40
C ILE A 34 38.66 -20.64 -9.89
N VAL A 35 37.64 -21.20 -9.27
CA VAL A 35 37.59 -21.51 -7.83
C VAL A 35 38.10 -22.93 -7.56
N GLU A 36 37.87 -23.85 -8.51
CA GLU A 36 38.32 -25.26 -8.42
C GLU A 36 39.78 -25.45 -8.87
N GLU A 37 40.26 -24.70 -9.85
CA GLU A 37 41.67 -24.71 -10.25
C GLU A 37 42.56 -24.11 -9.15
N THR A 38 43.26 -24.96 -8.41
CA THR A 38 44.24 -24.56 -7.38
C THR A 38 45.57 -24.05 -7.96
N THR A 39 45.66 -23.82 -9.26
CA THR A 39 46.89 -23.44 -9.95
C THR A 39 47.07 -21.93 -10.07
N GLU A 40 48.30 -21.47 -9.91
CA GLU A 40 48.73 -20.08 -10.13
C GLU A 40 48.35 -19.57 -11.53
N SER A 41 48.24 -18.24 -11.65
CA SER A 41 48.08 -17.47 -12.90
C SER A 41 48.59 -18.22 -14.14
N PRO A 42 47.76 -18.43 -15.18
CA PRO A 42 48.23 -19.10 -16.39
C PRO A 42 49.43 -18.35 -17.01
N ASN A 43 50.56 -19.05 -17.17
CA ASN A 43 51.71 -18.58 -17.96
C ASN A 43 51.46 -18.86 -19.45
N SER A 44 50.42 -18.25 -20.01
CA SER A 44 50.09 -18.30 -21.45
C SER A 44 49.30 -17.06 -21.86
N ASN A 45 49.57 -16.58 -23.08
CA ASN A 45 48.90 -15.51 -23.85
C ASN A 45 48.18 -14.37 -23.09
N GLN A 46 48.55 -13.12 -23.40
CA GLN A 46 47.96 -11.88 -22.82
C GLN A 46 46.41 -11.84 -22.79
N ALA A 47 45.73 -12.50 -23.73
CA ALA A 47 44.27 -12.57 -23.78
C ALA A 47 43.68 -13.50 -22.71
N GLU A 48 44.25 -14.69 -22.53
CA GLU A 48 43.82 -15.69 -21.53
C GLU A 48 44.04 -15.16 -20.11
N PHE A 49 45.18 -14.52 -19.84
CA PHE A 49 45.45 -13.89 -18.55
C PHE A 49 44.47 -12.75 -18.22
N LYS A 50 44.06 -11.96 -19.22
CA LYS A 50 43.09 -10.88 -19.04
C LYS A 50 41.68 -11.41 -18.75
N GLU A 51 41.30 -12.49 -19.41
CA GLU A 51 40.02 -13.16 -19.20
C GLU A 51 39.95 -13.83 -17.82
N TRP A 52 41.01 -14.56 -17.44
CA TRP A 52 41.16 -15.15 -16.11
C TRP A 52 41.06 -14.08 -15.01
N LYS A 53 41.77 -12.95 -15.14
CA LYS A 53 41.73 -11.86 -14.14
C LYS A 53 40.33 -11.30 -13.95
N LYS A 54 39.54 -11.20 -15.03
CA LYS A 54 38.15 -10.75 -14.99
C LYS A 54 37.25 -11.76 -14.27
N LYS A 55 37.37 -13.05 -14.59
CA LYS A 55 36.59 -14.11 -13.94
C LYS A 55 36.96 -14.25 -12.45
N ASN A 56 38.24 -14.19 -12.10
CA ASN A 56 38.71 -14.20 -10.70
C ASN A 56 38.15 -13.03 -9.88
N ALA A 57 38.17 -11.81 -10.43
CA ALA A 57 37.61 -10.64 -9.75
C ALA A 57 36.07 -10.75 -9.57
N ALA A 58 35.36 -11.29 -10.56
CA ALA A 58 33.92 -11.50 -10.47
C ALA A 58 33.55 -12.54 -9.41
N ALA A 59 34.30 -13.65 -9.34
CA ALA A 59 34.11 -14.68 -8.32
C ALA A 59 34.40 -14.15 -6.89
N LEU A 60 35.50 -13.42 -6.71
CA LEU A 60 35.82 -12.78 -5.42
C LEU A 60 34.74 -11.80 -4.98
N HIS A 61 34.24 -10.96 -5.90
CA HIS A 61 33.18 -10.02 -5.58
C HIS A 61 31.91 -10.74 -5.10
N ALA A 62 31.50 -11.80 -5.79
CA ALA A 62 30.34 -12.61 -5.41
C ALA A 62 30.51 -13.25 -4.03
N ILE A 63 31.70 -13.80 -3.74
CA ILE A 63 32.02 -14.36 -2.42
C ILE A 63 31.95 -13.27 -1.35
N HIS A 64 32.60 -12.12 -1.54
CA HIS A 64 32.66 -11.05 -0.55
C HIS A 64 31.29 -10.47 -0.18
N ILE A 65 30.43 -10.17 -1.16
CA ILE A 65 29.11 -9.59 -0.87
C ILE A 65 28.14 -10.59 -0.24
N SER A 66 28.46 -11.89 -0.32
CA SER A 66 27.68 -12.96 0.30
C SER A 66 28.16 -13.31 1.71
N CYS A 67 29.24 -12.71 2.21
CA CYS A 67 29.75 -12.97 3.56
C CYS A 67 29.22 -11.95 4.57
N SER A 68 29.10 -12.37 5.83
CA SER A 68 28.91 -11.42 6.94
C SER A 68 30.17 -10.58 7.16
N LEU A 69 30.03 -9.44 7.86
CA LEU A 69 31.12 -8.49 8.05
C LEU A 69 32.34 -9.11 8.78
N ASP A 70 32.10 -9.98 9.75
CA ASP A 70 33.12 -10.69 10.53
C ASP A 70 33.91 -11.71 9.69
N VAL A 71 33.25 -12.39 8.76
CA VAL A 71 33.90 -13.32 7.83
C VAL A 71 34.66 -12.55 6.75
N PHE A 72 34.04 -11.51 6.19
CA PHE A 72 34.65 -10.65 5.17
C PHE A 72 35.98 -10.04 5.66
N LEU A 73 36.05 -9.55 6.90
CA LEU A 73 37.27 -8.97 7.45
C LEU A 73 38.47 -9.92 7.49
N LYS A 74 38.23 -11.24 7.56
CA LYS A 74 39.28 -12.28 7.57
C LYS A 74 39.79 -12.63 6.17
N ILE A 75 38.96 -12.46 5.15
CA ILE A 75 39.26 -12.87 3.76
C ILE A 75 39.56 -11.70 2.82
N LYS A 76 39.33 -10.46 3.24
CA LYS A 76 39.46 -9.25 2.40
C LYS A 76 40.82 -9.06 1.73
N GLU A 77 41.88 -9.65 2.29
CA GLU A 77 43.26 -9.53 1.81
C GLU A 77 43.65 -10.63 0.80
N ILE A 78 42.74 -11.57 0.54
CA ILE A 78 42.97 -12.67 -0.41
C ILE A 78 42.59 -12.24 -1.82
N ASP A 79 43.55 -12.35 -2.74
CA ASP A 79 43.48 -11.87 -4.13
C ASP A 79 43.07 -12.93 -5.16
N SER A 80 42.89 -14.17 -4.73
CA SER A 80 42.45 -15.32 -5.55
C SER A 80 41.13 -15.88 -5.02
N ALA A 81 40.16 -16.08 -5.91
CA ALA A 81 38.86 -16.65 -5.58
C ALA A 81 38.98 -18.09 -5.02
N GLY A 82 39.86 -18.91 -5.60
CA GLY A 82 40.15 -20.26 -5.10
C GLY A 82 40.80 -20.27 -3.72
N ARG A 83 41.78 -19.38 -3.46
CA ARG A 83 42.37 -19.22 -2.13
C ARG A 83 41.36 -18.73 -1.10
N CYS A 84 40.49 -17.81 -1.50
CA CYS A 84 39.42 -17.27 -0.66
C CYS A 84 38.42 -18.38 -0.28
N TRP A 85 38.02 -19.20 -1.26
CA TRP A 85 37.14 -20.34 -1.06
C TRP A 85 37.71 -21.40 -0.11
N ASN A 86 39.00 -21.72 -0.23
CA ASN A 86 39.69 -22.65 0.66
C ASN A 86 39.85 -22.08 2.07
N ALA A 87 40.24 -20.81 2.21
CA ALA A 87 40.34 -20.15 3.51
C ALA A 87 39.00 -20.11 4.26
N LEU A 88 37.88 -19.97 3.55
CA LEU A 88 36.55 -20.07 4.15
C LEU A 88 36.23 -21.47 4.69
N ALA A 89 36.75 -22.53 4.07
CA ALA A 89 36.64 -23.90 4.59
C ALA A 89 37.48 -24.09 5.86
N ASP A 90 38.63 -23.44 5.96
CA ASP A 90 39.51 -23.52 7.14
C ASP A 90 38.99 -22.68 8.32
N ILE A 91 38.38 -21.51 8.06
CA ILE A 91 37.68 -20.70 9.08
C ILE A 91 36.57 -21.51 9.78
N LYS A 92 35.94 -22.45 9.08
CA LYS A 92 34.99 -23.41 9.66
C LYS A 92 35.68 -24.32 10.68
N VAL A 93 36.90 -24.78 10.44
CA VAL A 93 37.63 -25.75 11.29
C VAL A 93 38.13 -25.11 12.59
N GLU A 94 38.57 -23.85 12.57
CA GLU A 94 38.97 -23.12 13.79
C GLU A 94 37.78 -22.66 14.66
N CYS A 95 36.60 -22.49 14.05
CA CYS A 95 35.39 -22.00 14.74
C CYS A 95 34.36 -23.09 15.06
N ILE A 96 34.73 -24.38 15.10
CA ILE A 96 33.98 -25.40 15.84
C ILE A 96 34.47 -25.35 17.29
N PRO A 97 33.85 -24.57 18.20
CA PRO A 97 34.20 -24.66 19.60
C PRO A 97 33.82 -26.07 20.11
N LYS A 98 34.75 -26.70 20.86
CA LYS A 98 34.36 -27.71 21.86
C LYS A 98 33.24 -27.11 22.73
N PRO A 99 32.21 -27.87 23.11
CA PRO A 99 30.94 -27.32 23.56
C PRO A 99 31.05 -26.77 24.97
N GLU A 100 31.53 -25.54 25.10
CA GLU A 100 31.53 -24.80 26.35
C GLU A 100 31.03 -23.37 26.07
N ILE A 101 29.78 -23.14 26.51
CA ILE A 101 29.06 -21.85 26.62
C ILE A 101 28.18 -21.43 25.41
N GLN A 102 27.09 -22.17 25.14
CA GLN A 102 25.84 -21.69 24.49
C GLN A 102 24.55 -22.23 25.16
N SER A 103 24.61 -22.66 26.42
CA SER A 103 23.60 -23.55 27.02
C SER A 103 22.25 -22.90 27.38
N GLU A 104 22.08 -21.57 27.41
CA GLU A 104 20.81 -20.99 27.88
C GLU A 104 19.81 -20.65 26.76
N LYS A 105 20.26 -20.03 25.65
CA LYS A 105 19.33 -19.66 24.55
C LYS A 105 18.87 -20.87 23.74
N GLU A 106 19.75 -21.83 23.50
CA GLU A 106 19.43 -23.05 22.75
C GLU A 106 18.49 -23.97 23.54
N ASN A 107 18.62 -23.98 24.86
CA ASN A 107 17.76 -24.74 25.78
C ASN A 107 16.33 -24.17 25.85
N VAL A 108 16.16 -22.84 25.77
CA VAL A 108 14.83 -22.20 25.72
C VAL A 108 14.06 -22.54 24.44
N TYR A 109 14.72 -22.49 23.26
CA TYR A 109 14.07 -22.86 22.01
C TYR A 109 13.70 -24.34 21.95
N LEU A 110 14.59 -25.24 22.41
CA LEU A 110 14.28 -26.67 22.49
C LEU A 110 13.16 -26.96 23.49
N LYS A 111 13.10 -26.24 24.61
CA LYS A 111 12.04 -26.37 25.62
C LYS A 111 10.66 -26.06 25.05
N PHE A 112 10.51 -25.03 24.21
CA PHE A 112 9.21 -24.61 23.67
C PHE A 112 8.89 -25.12 22.27
N ARG A 113 9.84 -25.80 21.61
CA ARG A 113 9.64 -26.41 20.28
C ARG A 113 8.40 -27.30 20.18
N PRO A 114 8.05 -28.15 21.19
CA PRO A 114 6.82 -28.95 21.12
C PRO A 114 5.56 -28.09 21.04
N LEU A 115 5.51 -26.97 21.77
CA LEU A 115 4.40 -26.02 21.71
C LEU A 115 4.32 -25.35 20.33
N CYS A 116 5.45 -24.94 19.75
CA CYS A 116 5.47 -24.37 18.40
C CYS A 116 4.88 -25.34 17.37
N LEU A 117 5.34 -26.60 17.38
CA LEU A 117 4.87 -27.64 16.46
C LEU A 117 3.38 -27.94 16.66
N ALA A 118 2.90 -27.98 17.92
CA ALA A 118 1.48 -28.17 18.20
C ALA A 118 0.63 -27.03 17.61
N ILE A 119 1.07 -25.78 17.76
CA ILE A 119 0.38 -24.60 17.18
C ILE A 119 0.41 -24.64 15.65
N GLU A 120 1.54 -24.96 15.04
CA GLU A 120 1.73 -25.09 13.59
C GLU A 120 0.84 -26.18 12.98
N ASN A 121 0.76 -27.33 13.64
CA ASN A 121 -0.08 -28.45 13.21
C ASN A 121 -1.56 -28.25 13.53
N GLY A 122 -1.93 -27.22 14.29
CA GLY A 122 -3.32 -26.97 14.71
C GLY A 122 -3.84 -27.93 15.78
N ASP A 123 -2.94 -28.62 16.51
CA ASP A 123 -3.28 -29.60 17.53
C ASP A 123 -3.66 -28.90 18.86
N CYS A 124 -4.95 -28.66 19.03
CA CYS A 124 -5.50 -27.95 20.18
C CYS A 124 -5.28 -28.70 21.50
N GLU A 125 -5.31 -30.04 21.48
CA GLU A 125 -5.16 -30.84 22.69
C GLU A 125 -3.71 -30.85 23.16
N ALA A 126 -2.74 -30.99 22.24
CA ALA A 126 -1.33 -30.87 22.57
C ALA A 126 -0.97 -29.46 23.09
N VAL A 127 -1.58 -28.40 22.53
CA VAL A 127 -1.42 -27.03 23.05
C VAL A 127 -1.95 -26.92 24.49
N LYS A 128 -3.16 -27.42 24.77
CA LYS A 128 -3.74 -27.40 26.13
C LYS A 128 -2.88 -28.16 27.12
N GLU A 129 -2.46 -29.38 26.76
CA GLU A 129 -1.64 -30.22 27.62
C GLU A 129 -0.31 -29.55 27.96
N PHE A 130 0.36 -28.98 26.96
CA PHE A 130 1.61 -28.26 27.16
C PHE A 130 1.42 -27.06 28.09
N LEU A 131 0.40 -26.23 27.86
CA LEU A 131 0.13 -25.03 28.65
C LEU A 131 -0.38 -25.34 30.06
N LYS A 132 -1.03 -26.50 30.28
CA LYS A 132 -1.37 -26.97 31.62
C LYS A 132 -0.12 -27.26 32.46
N ASN A 133 0.91 -27.82 31.84
CA ASN A 133 2.17 -28.14 32.50
C ASN A 133 3.12 -26.93 32.62
N CYS A 134 3.04 -25.98 31.66
CA CYS A 134 3.91 -24.81 31.59
C CYS A 134 3.11 -23.55 31.19
N PRO A 135 2.30 -22.97 32.10
CA PRO A 135 1.43 -21.83 31.77
C PRO A 135 2.19 -20.57 31.33
N GLU A 136 3.42 -20.39 31.78
CA GLU A 136 4.27 -19.26 31.41
C GLU A 136 4.70 -19.28 29.94
N ALA A 137 4.60 -20.43 29.27
CA ALA A 137 4.99 -20.59 27.87
C ALA A 137 4.23 -19.66 26.91
N VAL A 138 2.99 -19.28 27.25
CA VAL A 138 2.20 -18.33 26.44
C VAL A 138 2.87 -16.96 26.29
N ARG A 139 3.74 -16.59 27.24
CA ARG A 139 4.45 -15.29 27.26
C ARG A 139 5.85 -15.35 26.65
N GLN A 140 6.33 -16.55 26.31
CA GLN A 140 7.69 -16.76 25.84
C GLN A 140 7.83 -16.45 24.35
N LYS A 141 9.04 -16.03 23.97
CA LYS A 141 9.40 -15.84 22.56
C LYS A 141 9.68 -17.22 21.94
N LEU A 142 8.83 -17.61 21.00
CA LEU A 142 8.84 -18.92 20.35
C LEU A 142 9.63 -18.90 19.03
N THR A 143 9.73 -17.73 18.39
CA THR A 143 10.40 -17.55 17.10
C THR A 143 11.50 -16.49 17.17
N ASN A 144 12.37 -16.46 16.15
CA ASN A 144 13.40 -15.42 16.00
C ASN A 144 12.80 -14.01 15.82
N PHE A 145 11.56 -13.92 15.31
CA PHE A 145 10.80 -12.66 15.22
C PHE A 145 10.18 -12.26 16.57
N GLY A 146 10.44 -13.02 17.63
CA GLY A 146 9.91 -12.76 18.96
C GLY A 146 8.41 -13.02 19.07
N ASP A 147 7.86 -13.82 18.16
CA ASP A 147 6.46 -14.21 18.21
C ASP A 147 6.21 -15.05 19.46
N LYS A 148 5.09 -14.77 20.12
CA LYS A 148 4.56 -15.60 21.20
C LYS A 148 3.51 -16.56 20.66
N ALA A 149 2.99 -17.45 21.50
CA ALA A 149 2.01 -18.45 21.11
C ALA A 149 0.84 -17.88 20.28
N LEU A 150 0.26 -16.75 20.72
CA LEU A 150 -0.86 -16.13 20.02
C LEU A 150 -0.48 -15.51 18.66
N HIS A 151 0.71 -14.93 18.53
CA HIS A 151 1.21 -14.40 17.25
C HIS A 151 1.39 -15.52 16.23
N LEU A 152 2.03 -16.63 16.64
CA LEU A 152 2.24 -17.79 15.80
C LEU A 152 0.92 -18.43 15.37
N ALA A 153 -0.04 -18.57 16.29
CA ALA A 153 -1.37 -19.10 15.98
C ALA A 153 -2.15 -18.20 15.02
N ALA A 154 -2.07 -16.87 15.19
CA ALA A 154 -2.69 -15.90 14.29
C ALA A 154 -2.06 -15.92 12.89
N PHE A 155 -0.73 -16.04 12.81
CA PHE A 155 0.01 -16.15 11.55
C PHE A 155 -0.39 -17.39 10.76
N ASN A 156 -0.53 -18.54 11.43
CA ASN A 156 -0.97 -19.79 10.82
C ASN A 156 -2.46 -19.81 10.45
N GLY A 157 -3.25 -18.83 10.90
CA GLY A 157 -4.68 -18.75 10.59
C GLY A 157 -5.57 -19.75 11.35
N ASN A 158 -5.03 -20.44 12.36
CA ASN A 158 -5.70 -21.52 13.06
C ASN A 158 -6.73 -21.00 14.08
N VAL A 159 -7.96 -20.75 13.64
CA VAL A 159 -9.04 -20.16 14.47
C VAL A 159 -9.29 -20.93 15.76
N LYS A 160 -9.28 -22.27 15.72
CA LYS A 160 -9.49 -23.10 16.92
C LYS A 160 -8.39 -22.91 17.95
N VAL A 161 -7.12 -22.97 17.53
CA VAL A 161 -5.97 -22.75 18.43
C VAL A 161 -6.00 -21.34 19.00
N VAL A 162 -6.35 -20.32 18.20
CA VAL A 162 -6.50 -18.95 18.69
C VAL A 162 -7.61 -18.84 19.74
N GLN A 163 -8.77 -19.47 19.52
CA GLN A 163 -9.86 -19.51 20.51
C GLN A 163 -9.40 -20.10 21.83
N GLU A 164 -8.74 -21.25 21.79
CA GLU A 164 -8.22 -21.94 22.97
C GLU A 164 -7.16 -21.10 23.71
N LEU A 165 -6.20 -20.52 22.97
CA LEU A 165 -5.19 -19.65 23.57
C LEU A 165 -5.81 -18.41 24.22
N VAL A 166 -6.78 -17.76 23.55
CA VAL A 166 -7.47 -16.56 24.06
C VAL A 166 -8.29 -16.87 25.32
N GLU A 167 -8.88 -18.06 25.42
CA GLU A 167 -9.60 -18.51 26.62
C GLU A 167 -8.64 -18.68 27.82
N LEU A 168 -7.46 -19.25 27.58
CA LEU A 168 -6.43 -19.51 28.61
C LEU A 168 -5.61 -18.27 29.01
N MET A 169 -5.53 -17.25 28.15
CA MET A 169 -4.74 -16.04 28.35
C MET A 169 -5.48 -14.96 29.16
N LYS A 170 -4.71 -14.13 29.88
CA LYS A 170 -5.21 -12.87 30.47
C LYS A 170 -5.28 -11.78 29.41
N GLU A 171 -6.06 -10.73 29.65
CA GLU A 171 -6.23 -9.62 28.70
C GLU A 171 -4.90 -8.96 28.34
N GLU A 172 -3.98 -8.81 29.30
CA GLU A 172 -2.68 -8.19 29.10
C GLU A 172 -1.74 -9.05 28.22
N ASP A 173 -1.96 -10.37 28.19
CA ASP A 173 -1.15 -11.28 27.37
C ASP A 173 -1.43 -11.08 25.87
N LEU A 174 -2.66 -10.68 25.52
CA LEU A 174 -3.07 -10.39 24.15
C LEU A 174 -2.47 -9.06 23.64
N GLU A 175 -2.16 -8.12 24.54
CA GLU A 175 -1.59 -6.80 24.20
C GLU A 175 -0.08 -6.87 23.89
N THR A 176 0.53 -8.04 24.05
CA THR A 176 1.97 -8.17 23.90
C THR A 176 2.41 -8.03 22.44
N LEU A 177 3.61 -7.46 22.25
CA LEU A 177 4.20 -7.24 20.94
C LEU A 177 5.29 -8.26 20.61
N ASN A 178 5.45 -8.59 19.32
CA ASN A 178 6.62 -9.29 18.79
C ASN A 178 7.79 -8.30 18.51
N ASN A 179 8.91 -8.78 17.92
CA ASN A 179 10.06 -7.92 17.64
C ASN A 179 9.77 -6.90 16.52
N ASN A 180 8.80 -7.16 15.64
CA ASN A 180 8.29 -6.21 14.62
C ASN A 180 7.33 -5.17 15.21
N LYS A 181 7.09 -5.22 16.53
CA LYS A 181 6.13 -4.36 17.23
C LYS A 181 4.69 -4.56 16.78
N GLU A 182 4.34 -5.78 16.40
CA GLU A 182 2.97 -6.15 16.02
C GLU A 182 2.31 -6.93 17.16
N THR A 183 1.01 -6.71 17.36
CA THR A 183 0.17 -7.63 18.15
C THR A 183 -0.29 -8.79 17.29
N ALA A 184 -0.77 -9.87 17.90
CA ALA A 184 -1.44 -10.95 17.17
C ALA A 184 -2.68 -10.46 16.39
N LEU A 185 -3.34 -9.39 16.86
CA LEU A 185 -4.45 -8.77 16.15
C LEU A 185 -4.00 -8.04 14.87
N ASN A 186 -2.81 -7.42 14.85
CA ASN A 186 -2.24 -6.85 13.62
C ASN A 186 -1.98 -7.95 12.57
N ILE A 187 -1.45 -9.10 12.99
CA ILE A 187 -1.22 -10.25 12.11
C ILE A 187 -2.56 -10.77 11.55
N ALA A 188 -3.58 -10.94 12.41
CA ALA A 188 -4.92 -11.32 11.98
C ALA A 188 -5.56 -10.30 11.02
N ALA A 189 -5.38 -9.00 11.29
CA ALA A 189 -5.86 -7.93 10.42
C ALA A 189 -5.19 -8.00 9.04
N GLY A 190 -3.89 -8.33 8.98
CA GLY A 190 -3.16 -8.51 7.73
C GLY A 190 -3.56 -9.75 6.94
N SER A 191 -3.97 -10.84 7.61
CA SER A 191 -4.46 -12.06 6.97
C SER A 191 -5.91 -11.96 6.49
N GLY A 192 -6.70 -11.05 7.07
CA GLY A 192 -8.12 -10.85 6.73
C GLY A 192 -9.06 -11.90 7.32
N ILE A 193 -8.56 -12.79 8.19
CA ILE A 193 -9.38 -13.84 8.80
C ILE A 193 -10.19 -13.25 9.96
N LEU A 194 -11.38 -12.73 9.63
CA LEU A 194 -12.28 -12.01 10.54
C LEU A 194 -12.49 -12.71 11.89
N ARG A 195 -12.70 -14.03 11.87
CA ARG A 195 -12.95 -14.83 13.08
C ARG A 195 -11.82 -14.77 14.12
N LEU A 196 -10.58 -14.56 13.69
CA LEU A 196 -9.45 -14.38 14.62
C LEU A 196 -9.57 -13.05 15.36
N ALA A 197 -9.88 -11.98 14.62
CA ALA A 197 -10.05 -10.65 15.19
C ALA A 197 -11.25 -10.59 16.13
N GLU A 198 -12.39 -11.17 15.74
CA GLU A 198 -13.58 -11.28 16.61
C GLU A 198 -13.24 -11.99 17.93
N CYS A 199 -12.53 -13.12 17.86
CA CYS A 199 -12.13 -13.87 19.04
C CYS A 199 -11.29 -13.02 20.00
N MET A 200 -10.26 -12.34 19.49
CA MET A 200 -9.36 -11.53 20.30
C MET A 200 -10.04 -10.27 20.86
N ILE A 201 -10.81 -9.55 20.04
CA ILE A 201 -11.51 -8.32 20.45
C ILE A 201 -12.62 -8.59 21.47
N ASN A 202 -13.31 -9.73 21.37
CA ASN A 202 -14.32 -10.13 22.35
C ASN A 202 -13.73 -10.35 23.74
N LYS A 203 -12.48 -10.82 23.82
CA LYS A 203 -11.74 -10.97 25.07
C LYS A 203 -11.19 -9.63 25.57
N ASN A 204 -10.54 -8.84 24.71
CA ASN A 204 -9.98 -7.55 25.08
C ASN A 204 -10.20 -6.52 23.97
N LYS A 205 -11.12 -5.57 24.21
CA LYS A 205 -11.45 -4.50 23.26
C LYS A 205 -10.32 -3.49 23.06
N LYS A 206 -9.39 -3.35 24.02
CA LYS A 206 -8.28 -2.39 23.94
C LYS A 206 -7.31 -2.73 22.81
N LEU A 207 -7.29 -3.98 22.35
CA LEU A 207 -6.43 -4.45 21.26
C LEU A 207 -6.61 -3.66 19.96
N ALA A 208 -7.81 -3.10 19.73
CA ALA A 208 -8.06 -2.24 18.58
C ALA A 208 -7.17 -0.98 18.54
N CYS A 209 -6.60 -0.59 19.69
CA CYS A 209 -5.79 0.60 19.89
C CYS A 209 -4.39 0.31 20.43
N VAL A 210 -3.97 -0.94 20.54
CA VAL A 210 -2.59 -1.25 20.97
C VAL A 210 -1.64 -0.88 19.85
N THR A 211 -0.72 0.03 20.15
CA THR A 211 0.25 0.57 19.20
C THR A 211 1.63 0.01 19.48
N GLY A 212 2.20 -0.71 18.52
CA GLY A 212 3.64 -0.99 18.49
C GLY A 212 4.36 -0.35 17.30
N THR A 213 3.64 -0.05 16.22
CA THR A 213 4.14 0.63 15.02
C THR A 213 3.31 1.89 14.72
N THR A 214 3.54 2.49 13.56
CA THR A 214 2.71 3.57 13.01
C THR A 214 1.30 3.12 12.60
N HIS A 215 0.98 1.82 12.63
CA HIS A 215 -0.30 1.27 12.17
C HIS A 215 -1.04 0.56 13.31
N ILE A 216 -2.33 0.86 13.46
CA ILE A 216 -3.26 0.05 14.26
C ILE A 216 -3.95 -1.02 13.40
N PRO A 217 -4.60 -2.04 13.98
CA PRO A 217 -5.19 -3.14 13.23
C PRO A 217 -6.12 -2.70 12.08
N VAL A 218 -6.93 -1.66 12.28
CA VAL A 218 -7.83 -1.15 11.21
C VAL A 218 -7.04 -0.58 10.02
N ASN A 219 -5.90 0.10 10.24
CA ASN A 219 -5.04 0.55 9.14
C ASN A 219 -4.48 -0.64 8.35
N VAL A 220 -4.01 -1.68 9.05
CA VAL A 220 -3.44 -2.87 8.42
C VAL A 220 -4.49 -3.57 7.56
N ALA A 221 -5.68 -3.82 8.10
CA ALA A 221 -6.78 -4.44 7.35
C ALA A 221 -7.19 -3.59 6.14
N CYS A 222 -7.32 -2.28 6.32
CA CYS A 222 -7.68 -1.34 5.27
C CYS A 222 -6.65 -1.33 4.14
N SER A 223 -5.35 -1.25 4.48
CA SER A 223 -4.25 -1.25 3.51
C SER A 223 -4.18 -2.54 2.69
N LYS A 224 -4.55 -3.68 3.28
CA LYS A 224 -4.66 -4.96 2.57
C LYS A 224 -5.96 -5.13 1.78
N GLY A 225 -6.89 -4.18 1.86
CA GLY A 225 -8.18 -4.24 1.18
C GLY A 225 -9.15 -5.28 1.77
N HIS A 226 -8.92 -5.73 3.00
CA HIS A 226 -9.75 -6.76 3.65
C HIS A 226 -11.07 -6.19 4.15
N ARG A 227 -12.03 -5.99 3.25
CA ARG A 227 -13.29 -5.27 3.51
C ARG A 227 -13.95 -5.63 4.85
N ASP A 228 -14.41 -6.87 5.04
CA ASP A 228 -15.16 -7.23 6.26
C ASP A 228 -14.36 -7.01 7.54
N MET A 229 -13.06 -7.31 7.50
CA MET A 229 -12.14 -7.06 8.61
C MET A 229 -11.99 -5.56 8.89
N THR A 230 -11.86 -4.72 7.86
CA THR A 230 -11.75 -3.27 8.00
C THR A 230 -12.99 -2.68 8.65
N TYR A 231 -14.19 -3.07 8.21
CA TYR A 231 -15.44 -2.55 8.80
C TYR A 231 -15.60 -3.01 10.25
N PHE A 232 -15.31 -4.29 10.54
CA PHE A 232 -15.33 -4.80 11.91
C PHE A 232 -14.36 -4.02 12.80
N LEU A 233 -13.09 -3.90 12.42
CA LEU A 233 -12.09 -3.18 13.20
C LEU A 233 -12.43 -1.69 13.34
N TYR A 234 -12.93 -1.05 12.28
CA TYR A 234 -13.38 0.33 12.33
C TYR A 234 -14.52 0.55 13.33
N SER A 235 -15.47 -0.38 13.41
CA SER A 235 -16.59 -0.31 14.36
C SER A 235 -16.14 -0.38 15.82
N VAL A 236 -15.06 -1.10 16.11
CA VAL A 236 -14.52 -1.28 17.46
C VAL A 236 -13.41 -0.30 17.82
N THR A 237 -12.84 0.43 16.85
CA THR A 237 -11.87 1.51 17.09
C THR A 237 -12.60 2.80 17.52
N PRO A 238 -12.29 3.36 18.69
CA PRO A 238 -12.83 4.65 19.14
C PRO A 238 -12.46 5.79 18.18
N LEU A 239 -13.43 6.65 17.84
CA LEU A 239 -13.19 7.81 16.95
C LEU A 239 -12.15 8.76 17.52
N ASP A 240 -12.10 8.95 18.83
CA ASP A 240 -11.15 9.85 19.48
C ASP A 240 -9.70 9.41 19.23
N PHE A 241 -9.46 8.11 19.02
CA PHE A 241 -8.15 7.56 18.68
C PHE A 241 -7.77 7.75 17.21
N LEU A 242 -8.73 8.11 16.36
CA LEU A 242 -8.54 8.41 14.94
C LEU A 242 -8.47 9.92 14.67
N ARG A 243 -8.49 10.76 15.71
CA ARG A 243 -8.31 12.20 15.55
C ARG A 243 -6.83 12.54 15.32
N PRO A 244 -6.53 13.66 14.64
CA PRO A 244 -5.15 14.11 14.42
C PRO A 244 -4.32 14.23 15.70
N GLU A 245 -4.94 14.57 16.83
CA GLU A 245 -4.26 14.74 18.12
C GLU A 245 -3.75 13.41 18.71
N ALA A 246 -4.36 12.29 18.34
CA ALA A 246 -3.94 10.95 18.76
C ALA A 246 -2.77 10.39 17.91
N GLY A 247 -2.37 11.12 16.85
CA GLY A 247 -1.30 10.74 15.95
C GLY A 247 -1.79 10.51 14.51
N ALA A 248 -0.94 9.86 13.71
CA ALA A 248 -1.18 9.72 12.27
C ALA A 248 -2.22 8.64 11.89
N PHE A 249 -2.80 7.91 12.85
CA PHE A 249 -3.65 6.74 12.58
C PHE A 249 -4.88 7.05 11.73
N GLY A 250 -5.60 8.14 12.06
CA GLY A 250 -6.78 8.57 11.31
C GLY A 250 -6.46 9.04 9.90
N SER A 251 -5.37 9.80 9.76
CA SER A 251 -4.86 10.22 8.44
C SER A 251 -4.52 8.98 7.62
N LEU A 252 -3.67 8.08 8.13
CA LEU A 252 -3.34 6.82 7.47
C LEU A 252 -4.59 6.04 7.06
N LEU A 253 -5.59 5.93 7.93
CA LEU A 253 -6.81 5.19 7.63
C LEU A 253 -7.61 5.83 6.49
N LEU A 254 -7.72 7.16 6.49
CA LEU A 254 -8.39 7.91 5.41
C LEU A 254 -7.69 7.66 4.07
N HIS A 255 -6.37 7.75 4.05
CA HIS A 255 -5.55 7.52 2.86
C HIS A 255 -5.70 6.08 2.33
N GLU A 256 -5.57 5.07 3.20
CA GLU A 256 -5.77 3.67 2.82
C GLU A 256 -7.21 3.38 2.35
N ALA A 257 -8.20 4.04 2.95
CA ALA A 257 -9.61 3.90 2.57
C ALA A 257 -9.87 4.48 1.17
N ILE A 258 -9.26 5.61 0.82
CA ILE A 258 -9.37 6.20 -0.53
C ILE A 258 -8.74 5.27 -1.58
N ASN A 259 -7.53 4.78 -1.30
CA ASN A 259 -6.78 3.89 -2.20
C ASN A 259 -7.49 2.54 -2.42
N ASN A 260 -8.16 2.01 -1.39
CA ASN A 260 -8.94 0.77 -1.46
C ASN A 260 -10.44 0.99 -1.77
N HIS A 261 -10.84 2.23 -2.08
CA HIS A 261 -12.21 2.62 -2.44
C HIS A 261 -13.28 2.36 -1.35
N PHE A 262 -12.88 2.37 -0.07
CA PHE A 262 -13.77 2.36 1.10
C PHE A 262 -14.26 3.78 1.41
N PHE A 263 -14.94 4.40 0.43
CA PHE A 263 -15.34 5.81 0.52
C PHE A 263 -16.37 6.10 1.60
N ASP A 264 -17.14 5.12 2.04
CA ASP A 264 -18.04 5.24 3.19
C ASP A 264 -17.28 5.42 4.51
N ILE A 265 -16.21 4.65 4.75
CA ILE A 265 -15.32 4.85 5.90
C ILE A 265 -14.60 6.20 5.79
N ALA A 266 -14.09 6.54 4.59
CA ALA A 266 -13.43 7.83 4.36
C ALA A 266 -14.36 9.02 4.63
N LEU A 267 -15.61 8.95 4.15
CA LEU A 267 -16.65 9.94 4.41
C LEU A 267 -16.99 10.04 5.90
N ASP A 268 -17.19 8.90 6.58
CA ASP A 268 -17.49 8.88 8.01
C ASP A 268 -16.38 9.54 8.83
N LEU A 269 -15.11 9.22 8.51
CA LEU A 269 -13.94 9.82 9.13
C LEU A 269 -13.89 11.33 8.96
N VAL A 270 -14.04 11.82 7.73
CA VAL A 270 -13.96 13.27 7.46
C VAL A 270 -15.15 14.02 8.05
N GLN A 271 -16.34 13.41 8.09
CA GLN A 271 -17.51 14.02 8.74
C GLN A 271 -17.33 14.18 10.25
N HIS A 272 -16.67 13.24 10.92
CA HIS A 272 -16.37 13.32 12.36
C HIS A 272 -15.12 14.15 12.66
N CYS A 273 -14.14 14.14 11.75
CA CYS A 273 -12.85 14.79 11.92
C CYS A 273 -12.50 15.59 10.64
N PRO A 274 -13.11 16.76 10.41
CA PRO A 274 -12.92 17.53 9.17
C PRO A 274 -11.47 17.91 8.87
N LEU A 275 -10.63 18.06 9.90
CA LEU A 275 -9.21 18.38 9.74
C LEU A 275 -8.43 17.29 8.97
N LEU A 276 -8.86 16.02 9.05
CA LEU A 276 -8.25 14.93 8.30
C LEU A 276 -8.31 15.14 6.79
N ALA A 277 -9.30 15.90 6.29
CA ALA A 277 -9.47 16.17 4.87
C ALA A 277 -8.28 16.89 4.22
N ILE A 278 -7.51 17.65 5.01
CA ILE A 278 -6.35 18.43 4.55
C ILE A 278 -5.03 17.94 5.18
N THR A 279 -5.09 16.96 6.08
CA THR A 279 -3.92 16.44 6.78
C THR A 279 -3.06 15.59 5.84
N ARG A 280 -1.73 15.67 6.00
CA ARG A 280 -0.79 14.83 5.24
C ARG A 280 -0.60 13.47 5.90
N ASN A 281 -0.34 12.44 5.11
CA ASN A 281 0.20 11.18 5.61
C ASN A 281 1.73 11.25 5.77
N HIS A 282 2.32 10.14 6.22
CA HIS A 282 3.77 10.01 6.41
C HIS A 282 4.61 10.17 5.12
N LEU A 283 3.98 10.07 3.94
CA LEU A 283 4.60 10.32 2.63
C LEU A 283 4.46 11.78 2.18
N GLY A 284 3.85 12.65 3.01
CA GLY A 284 3.59 14.04 2.67
C GLY A 284 2.42 14.27 1.72
N THR A 285 1.65 13.22 1.39
CA THR A 285 0.50 13.33 0.48
C THR A 285 -0.77 13.71 1.24
N THR A 286 -1.68 14.44 0.62
CA THR A 286 -3.01 14.78 1.15
C THR A 286 -4.09 13.93 0.47
N PRO A 287 -5.28 13.75 1.08
CA PRO A 287 -6.40 13.02 0.48
C PRO A 287 -6.77 13.53 -0.92
N LEU A 288 -6.62 14.84 -1.15
CA LEU A 288 -6.88 15.46 -2.45
C LEU A 288 -5.87 15.02 -3.51
N ILE A 289 -4.58 14.86 -3.15
CA ILE A 289 -3.55 14.34 -4.07
C ILE A 289 -3.95 12.94 -4.56
N GLU A 290 -4.35 12.06 -3.65
CA GLU A 290 -4.76 10.70 -4.00
C GLU A 290 -5.96 10.69 -4.94
N LEU A 291 -7.00 11.46 -4.63
CA LEU A 291 -8.15 11.61 -5.52
C LEU A 291 -7.75 12.14 -6.91
N SER A 292 -6.77 13.06 -6.98
CA SER A 292 -6.28 13.61 -8.25
C SER A 292 -5.54 12.59 -9.14
N CYS A 293 -5.06 11.50 -8.55
CA CYS A 293 -4.44 10.38 -9.27
C CYS A 293 -5.47 9.34 -9.73
N LEU A 294 -6.66 9.31 -9.10
CA LEU A 294 -7.69 8.30 -9.32
C LEU A 294 -8.78 8.77 -10.30
N THR A 295 -8.39 9.03 -11.55
CA THR A 295 -9.29 9.53 -12.62
C THR A 295 -10.59 8.73 -12.80
N ARG A 296 -10.59 7.42 -12.52
CA ARG A 296 -11.77 6.54 -12.65
C ARG A 296 -12.86 6.78 -11.59
N LEU A 297 -12.59 7.57 -10.56
CA LEU A 297 -13.59 7.91 -9.54
C LEU A 297 -14.58 8.98 -9.98
N PHE A 298 -14.32 9.62 -11.12
CA PHE A 298 -15.08 10.78 -11.57
C PHE A 298 -15.87 10.45 -12.85
N PRO A 299 -17.20 10.69 -12.86
CA PRO A 299 -18.06 10.34 -13.99
C PRO A 299 -17.57 10.89 -15.33
N GLU A 300 -17.07 12.12 -15.37
CA GLU A 300 -16.68 12.79 -16.62
C GLU A 300 -15.36 12.26 -17.20
N SER A 301 -14.56 11.60 -16.38
CA SER A 301 -13.32 10.92 -16.74
C SER A 301 -13.57 9.45 -17.15
N CYS A 302 -14.68 8.87 -16.72
CA CYS A 302 -15.07 7.49 -17.01
C CYS A 302 -15.56 7.29 -18.45
N ARG A 303 -14.97 6.31 -19.15
CA ARG A 303 -15.37 5.90 -20.51
C ARG A 303 -16.47 4.83 -20.46
N LEU A 304 -17.70 5.25 -20.17
CA LEU A 304 -18.86 4.38 -20.30
C LEU A 304 -19.27 4.25 -21.78
N SER A 305 -19.59 3.03 -22.22
CA SER A 305 -20.20 2.78 -23.53
C SER A 305 -21.59 3.41 -23.62
N PHE A 306 -22.14 3.52 -24.84
CA PHE A 306 -23.45 4.14 -25.05
C PHE A 306 -24.55 3.54 -24.13
N TRP A 307 -24.65 2.22 -24.07
CA TRP A 307 -25.64 1.52 -23.23
C TRP A 307 -25.33 1.65 -21.74
N GLN A 308 -24.06 1.58 -21.34
CA GLN A 308 -23.67 1.79 -19.95
C GLN A 308 -24.03 3.19 -19.46
N ARG A 309 -23.87 4.22 -20.30
CA ARG A 309 -24.29 5.60 -19.97
C ARG A 309 -25.79 5.71 -19.73
N ARG A 310 -26.59 5.05 -20.57
CA ARG A 310 -28.06 5.04 -20.41
C ARG A 310 -28.48 4.35 -19.12
N ILE A 311 -27.87 3.21 -18.79
CA ILE A 311 -28.13 2.53 -17.52
C ILE A 311 -27.68 3.41 -16.35
N TYR A 312 -26.47 3.97 -16.42
CA TYR A 312 -25.92 4.86 -15.40
C TYR A 312 -26.81 6.07 -15.12
N SER A 313 -27.39 6.70 -16.16
CA SER A 313 -28.30 7.83 -15.97
C SER A 313 -29.63 7.43 -15.31
N CYS A 314 -30.09 6.20 -15.52
CA CYS A 314 -31.39 5.72 -15.00
C CYS A 314 -31.31 5.13 -13.59
N ILE A 315 -30.13 4.68 -13.15
CA ILE A 315 -29.96 4.13 -11.79
C ILE A 315 -30.02 5.26 -10.77
N ASN A 316 -30.87 5.15 -9.75
CA ASN A 316 -30.76 5.99 -8.57
C ASN A 316 -29.99 5.24 -7.49
N VAL A 317 -28.91 5.83 -6.98
CA VAL A 317 -28.15 5.25 -5.88
C VAL A 317 -28.64 5.90 -4.61
N HIS A 318 -29.36 5.12 -3.80
CA HIS A 318 -29.76 5.57 -2.47
C HIS A 318 -28.59 5.34 -1.52
N GLN A 319 -28.09 6.43 -0.95
CA GLN A 319 -27.07 6.41 0.08
C GLN A 319 -27.65 5.73 1.34
N LEU A 320 -26.91 4.81 1.95
CA LEU A 320 -27.18 4.45 3.35
C LEU A 320 -26.93 5.70 4.17
N ALA A 321 -28.02 6.30 4.64
CA ALA A 321 -28.03 7.51 5.41
C ALA A 321 -27.63 7.18 6.84
N SER A 322 -26.33 7.30 7.15
CA SER A 322 -25.77 7.71 8.46
C SER A 322 -24.39 7.07 8.69
N SER A 323 -23.45 7.89 9.18
CA SER A 323 -22.27 7.47 9.94
C SER A 323 -22.49 6.24 10.84
N ARG A 324 -23.67 6.18 11.47
CA ARG A 324 -24.04 5.11 12.40
C ARG A 324 -24.05 3.74 11.71
N ASP A 325 -24.39 3.64 10.43
CA ASP A 325 -24.54 2.34 9.76
C ASP A 325 -23.18 1.67 9.45
N VAL A 326 -22.12 2.46 9.18
CA VAL A 326 -20.76 1.93 8.96
C VAL A 326 -20.23 1.32 10.26
N ARG A 327 -20.45 1.98 11.39
CA ARG A 327 -20.06 1.49 12.73
C ARG A 327 -21.02 0.45 13.31
N ILE A 328 -22.21 0.25 12.74
CA ILE A 328 -23.15 -0.81 13.12
C ILE A 328 -22.90 -2.10 12.29
N TYR A 329 -21.91 -2.13 11.39
CA TYR A 329 -21.60 -3.31 10.61
C TYR A 329 -21.23 -4.52 11.49
N ILE A 330 -22.21 -5.40 11.71
CA ILE A 330 -22.02 -6.73 12.28
C ILE A 330 -22.18 -7.71 11.11
N PRO A 331 -21.09 -8.36 10.66
CA PRO A 331 -21.17 -9.34 9.58
C PRO A 331 -22.05 -10.51 10.02
N GLN A 332 -23.28 -10.59 9.50
CA GLN A 332 -24.10 -11.77 9.62
C GLN A 332 -23.64 -12.79 8.59
N ASN A 333 -22.68 -13.63 8.96
CA ASN A 333 -22.45 -14.90 8.28
C ASN A 333 -21.90 -15.95 9.26
N GLY A 334 -22.79 -16.81 9.74
CA GLY A 334 -22.42 -18.17 10.16
C GLY A 334 -22.64 -18.58 11.62
N ARG A 335 -23.84 -18.39 12.20
CA ARG A 335 -24.39 -19.32 13.21
C ARG A 335 -25.90 -19.48 13.01
N LYS A 336 -26.32 -20.68 12.60
CA LYS A 336 -27.65 -21.20 12.92
C LYS A 336 -27.59 -21.58 14.40
N GLU A 337 -28.38 -20.92 15.24
CA GLU A 337 -29.06 -21.51 16.40
C GLU A 337 -29.96 -20.44 17.08
N ASP A 338 -31.25 -20.66 16.87
CA ASP A 338 -32.45 -20.37 17.68
C ASP A 338 -32.48 -19.20 18.69
N GLY A 339 -33.36 -18.24 18.37
CA GLY A 339 -33.82 -17.19 19.28
C GLY A 339 -34.81 -16.25 18.59
N ASN A 340 -36.08 -16.64 18.56
CA ASN A 340 -37.21 -15.97 17.89
C ASN A 340 -37.55 -14.56 18.43
N PHE A 341 -36.73 -13.53 18.14
CA PHE A 341 -37.12 -12.14 18.44
C PHE A 341 -36.81 -11.10 17.34
N LEU A 342 -35.98 -11.43 16.34
CA LEU A 342 -35.51 -10.44 15.34
C LEU A 342 -36.13 -10.54 13.94
N LYS A 343 -37.19 -11.35 13.75
CA LYS A 343 -37.77 -11.59 12.41
C LYS A 343 -38.81 -10.54 11.96
N ARG A 344 -39.07 -9.49 12.74
CA ARG A 344 -40.17 -8.55 12.50
C ARG A 344 -39.77 -7.18 11.94
N GLY A 345 -38.47 -6.84 11.91
CA GLY A 345 -38.00 -5.48 11.58
C GLY A 345 -37.43 -5.24 10.18
N LEU A 346 -37.12 -6.27 9.37
CA LEU A 346 -36.26 -6.07 8.18
C LEU A 346 -36.78 -6.64 6.84
N ASN A 347 -38.04 -7.06 6.77
CA ASN A 347 -38.60 -7.60 5.51
C ASN A 347 -39.38 -6.58 4.65
N GLN A 348 -39.51 -5.32 5.05
CA GLN A 348 -40.38 -4.36 4.32
C GLN A 348 -39.67 -3.41 3.34
N LEU A 349 -38.33 -3.37 3.29
CA LEU A 349 -37.61 -2.42 2.40
C LEU A 349 -36.60 -3.04 1.42
N ARG A 350 -36.49 -4.37 1.34
CA ARG A 350 -35.56 -5.06 0.42
C ARG A 350 -36.20 -5.66 -0.85
N SER A 351 -37.52 -5.62 -1.02
CA SER A 351 -38.19 -6.51 -2.00
C SER A 351 -38.31 -5.97 -3.43
N LEU A 352 -38.07 -4.68 -3.70
CA LEU A 352 -38.36 -4.09 -5.03
C LEU A 352 -37.11 -3.81 -5.89
N GLY A 353 -35.94 -3.53 -5.31
CA GLY A 353 -34.72 -3.21 -6.08
C GLY A 353 -33.70 -4.35 -6.21
N SER A 354 -33.72 -5.33 -5.30
CA SER A 354 -32.67 -6.36 -5.19
C SER A 354 -32.70 -7.39 -6.33
N LYS A 355 -33.89 -7.82 -6.78
CA LYS A 355 -34.04 -8.80 -7.86
C LYS A 355 -33.63 -8.28 -9.26
N PHE A 356 -33.71 -6.96 -9.49
CA PHE A 356 -33.32 -6.36 -10.77
C PHE A 356 -31.81 -6.17 -10.91
N LEU A 357 -31.10 -6.04 -9.77
CA LEU A 357 -29.65 -5.85 -9.71
C LEU A 357 -28.85 -7.15 -9.79
N GLU A 358 -29.50 -8.33 -9.84
CA GLU A 358 -28.79 -9.61 -9.96
C GLU A 358 -28.18 -9.84 -11.36
N LEU A 359 -28.53 -9.01 -12.35
CA LEU A 359 -27.84 -8.96 -13.64
C LEU A 359 -26.45 -8.35 -13.45
N SER A 360 -25.41 -9.18 -13.57
CA SER A 360 -23.98 -8.83 -13.32
C SER A 360 -23.55 -7.47 -13.91
N GLY A 361 -24.01 -7.12 -15.12
CA GLY A 361 -23.68 -5.84 -15.76
C GLY A 361 -24.37 -4.61 -15.14
N ILE A 362 -25.59 -4.74 -14.64
CA ILE A 362 -26.30 -3.61 -13.99
C ILE A 362 -25.73 -3.38 -12.60
N LYS A 363 -25.40 -4.44 -11.86
CA LYS A 363 -24.72 -4.35 -10.56
C LYS A 363 -23.41 -3.59 -10.65
N GLN A 364 -22.57 -3.91 -11.63
CA GLN A 364 -21.30 -3.20 -11.84
C GLN A 364 -21.50 -1.69 -12.08
N ILE A 365 -22.52 -1.31 -12.85
CA ILE A 365 -22.82 0.10 -13.12
C ILE A 365 -23.40 0.78 -11.86
N TYR A 366 -24.22 0.08 -11.07
CA TYR A 366 -24.69 0.55 -9.77
C TYR A 366 -23.52 0.81 -8.81
N ASP A 367 -22.64 -0.18 -8.64
CA ASP A 367 -21.49 -0.10 -7.74
C ASP A 367 -20.53 1.03 -8.17
N LEU A 368 -20.30 1.18 -9.48
CA LEU A 368 -19.52 2.28 -10.04
C LEU A 368 -20.18 3.65 -9.74
N LYS A 369 -21.50 3.76 -9.92
CA LYS A 369 -22.23 5.00 -9.62
C LYS A 369 -22.22 5.33 -8.14
N LEU A 370 -22.27 4.32 -7.28
CA LEU A 370 -22.12 4.48 -5.84
C LEU A 370 -20.74 5.05 -5.50
N ILE A 371 -19.67 4.45 -6.04
CA ILE A 371 -18.29 4.95 -5.88
C ILE A 371 -18.17 6.40 -6.33
N HIS A 372 -18.66 6.74 -7.53
CA HIS A 372 -18.61 8.12 -8.03
C HIS A 372 -19.35 9.10 -7.10
N THR A 373 -20.51 8.70 -6.59
CA THR A 373 -21.32 9.54 -5.70
C THR A 373 -20.58 9.78 -4.38
N GLN A 374 -19.99 8.74 -3.79
CA GLN A 374 -19.25 8.84 -2.54
C GLN A 374 -17.95 9.64 -2.71
N ALA A 375 -17.20 9.41 -3.80
CA ALA A 375 -15.98 10.16 -4.10
C ALA A 375 -16.26 11.66 -4.29
N LEU A 376 -17.37 12.02 -4.95
CA LEU A 376 -17.80 13.41 -5.10
C LEU A 376 -18.17 14.06 -3.77
N GLN A 377 -18.85 13.32 -2.88
CA GLN A 377 -19.16 13.80 -1.54
C GLN A 377 -17.91 13.99 -0.68
N LEU A 378 -16.95 13.07 -0.78
CA LEU A 378 -15.69 13.19 -0.05
C LEU A 378 -14.93 14.41 -0.53
N LEU A 379 -14.90 14.62 -1.84
CA LEU A 379 -14.32 15.82 -2.45
C LEU A 379 -15.06 17.10 -2.00
N ASP A 380 -16.38 17.08 -1.82
CA ASP A 380 -17.13 18.20 -1.23
C ASP A 380 -16.68 18.51 0.20
N CYS A 381 -16.51 17.49 1.04
CA CYS A 381 -15.99 17.69 2.40
C CYS A 381 -14.57 18.27 2.38
N ILE A 382 -13.69 17.76 1.51
CA ILE A 382 -12.32 18.26 1.35
C ILE A 382 -12.29 19.72 0.87
N CYS A 383 -13.07 20.05 -0.15
CA CYS A 383 -13.17 21.42 -0.65
C CYS A 383 -13.80 22.37 0.39
N GLY A 384 -14.74 21.87 1.21
CA GLY A 384 -15.25 22.58 2.37
C GLY A 384 -14.13 22.95 3.35
N ALA A 385 -13.24 22.01 3.69
CA ALA A 385 -12.08 22.31 4.52
C ALA A 385 -11.12 23.33 3.86
N ILE A 386 -10.83 23.17 2.56
CA ILE A 386 -9.96 24.10 1.81
C ILE A 386 -10.51 25.53 1.81
N SER A 387 -11.84 25.70 1.73
CA SER A 387 -12.45 27.02 1.73
C SER A 387 -12.22 27.83 3.01
N THR A 388 -11.78 27.18 4.10
CA THR A 388 -11.45 27.83 5.37
C THR A 388 -9.99 28.25 5.49
N LEU A 389 -9.15 27.89 4.51
CA LEU A 389 -7.72 28.15 4.52
C LEU A 389 -7.38 29.51 3.89
N ASP A 390 -6.34 30.14 4.41
CA ASP A 390 -5.67 31.28 3.79
C ASP A 390 -4.69 30.84 2.68
N ASP A 391 -4.25 31.79 1.85
CA ASP A 391 -3.36 31.53 0.71
C ASP A 391 -2.04 30.84 1.11
N SER A 392 -1.49 31.18 2.30
CA SER A 392 -0.25 30.61 2.82
C SER A 392 -0.42 29.14 3.16
N LYS A 393 -1.53 28.77 3.80
CA LYS A 393 -1.85 27.39 4.14
C LYS A 393 -2.20 26.57 2.90
N VAL A 394 -2.88 27.16 1.92
CA VAL A 394 -3.17 26.50 0.64
C VAL A 394 -1.88 26.08 -0.06
N GLU A 395 -0.85 26.93 -0.02
CA GLU A 395 0.50 26.60 -0.50
C GLU A 395 1.18 25.55 0.38
N GLU A 396 1.16 25.74 1.70
CA GLU A 396 1.77 24.82 2.68
C GLU A 396 1.25 23.39 2.52
N TYR A 397 -0.06 23.20 2.34
CA TYR A 397 -0.71 21.90 2.13
C TYR A 397 -0.56 21.37 0.70
N GLY A 398 0.06 22.12 -0.22
CA GLY A 398 0.35 21.69 -1.58
C GLY A 398 -0.86 21.72 -2.52
N ILE A 399 -1.92 22.44 -2.19
CA ILE A 399 -3.18 22.45 -2.96
C ILE A 399 -2.96 22.96 -4.39
N TYR A 400 -2.04 23.92 -4.59
CA TYR A 400 -1.66 24.39 -5.93
C TYR A 400 -1.04 23.30 -6.79
N GLU A 401 -0.21 22.44 -6.22
CA GLU A 401 0.36 21.30 -6.93
C GLU A 401 -0.75 20.34 -7.36
N VAL A 402 -1.67 20.01 -6.44
CA VAL A 402 -2.80 19.11 -6.73
C VAL A 402 -3.71 19.67 -7.81
N TYR A 403 -3.96 20.98 -7.78
CA TYR A 403 -4.75 21.66 -8.78
C TYR A 403 -4.17 21.46 -10.18
N PHE A 404 -2.84 21.61 -10.34
CA PHE A 404 -2.18 21.35 -11.62
C PHE A 404 -2.17 19.87 -12.00
N ILE A 405 -2.00 18.95 -11.05
CA ILE A 405 -2.10 17.50 -11.31
C ILE A 405 -3.51 17.15 -11.82
N ALA A 406 -4.56 17.67 -11.18
CA ALA A 406 -5.95 17.46 -11.60
C ALA A 406 -6.22 18.04 -13.00
N ILE A 407 -5.66 19.21 -13.33
CA ILE A 407 -5.72 19.77 -14.69
C ILE A 407 -5.04 18.83 -15.68
N GLN A 408 -3.80 18.40 -15.40
CA GLN A 408 -3.03 17.51 -16.28
C GLN A 408 -3.74 16.18 -16.53
N ASN A 409 -4.42 15.64 -15.51
CA ASN A 409 -5.21 14.41 -15.60
C ASN A 409 -6.61 14.64 -16.21
N GLY A 410 -7.08 15.88 -16.27
CA GLY A 410 -8.37 16.25 -16.85
C GLY A 410 -9.56 15.93 -15.94
N ILE A 411 -9.37 15.96 -14.62
CA ILE A 411 -10.42 15.69 -13.63
C ILE A 411 -11.18 16.99 -13.37
N ILE A 412 -12.20 17.25 -14.18
CA ILE A 412 -12.94 18.51 -14.20
C ILE A 412 -13.68 18.77 -12.87
N GLU A 413 -14.12 17.72 -12.19
CA GLU A 413 -14.82 17.79 -10.92
C GLU A 413 -13.93 18.33 -9.80
N ILE A 414 -12.67 17.89 -9.73
CA ILE A 414 -11.67 18.44 -8.80
C ILE A 414 -11.36 19.90 -9.17
N VAL A 415 -11.06 20.17 -10.45
CA VAL A 415 -10.73 21.53 -10.91
C VAL A 415 -11.85 22.52 -10.58
N THR A 416 -13.10 22.18 -10.89
CA THR A 416 -14.26 23.06 -10.64
C THR A 416 -14.52 23.28 -9.14
N LYS A 417 -14.42 22.24 -8.31
CA LYS A 417 -14.64 22.37 -6.87
C LYS A 417 -13.52 23.14 -6.17
N ILE A 418 -12.25 22.97 -6.57
CA ILE A 418 -11.14 23.78 -6.06
C ILE A 418 -11.32 25.25 -6.44
N ILE A 419 -11.67 25.57 -7.70
CA ILE A 419 -11.91 26.96 -8.13
C ILE A 419 -13.04 27.61 -7.31
N LYS A 420 -14.10 26.85 -6.98
CA LYS A 420 -15.21 27.34 -6.15
C LYS A 420 -14.79 27.54 -4.69
N ALA A 421 -14.02 26.62 -4.13
CA ALA A 421 -13.56 26.68 -2.75
C ALA A 421 -12.49 27.76 -2.52
N HIS A 422 -11.62 27.98 -3.50
CA HIS A 422 -10.50 28.91 -3.42
C HIS A 422 -10.25 29.63 -4.77
N PRO A 423 -11.01 30.69 -5.08
CA PRO A 423 -10.92 31.41 -6.36
C PRO A 423 -9.54 31.97 -6.76
N PRO A 424 -8.63 32.38 -5.85
CA PRO A 424 -7.29 32.86 -6.21
C PRO A 424 -6.47 31.87 -7.05
N VAL A 425 -6.79 30.57 -6.97
CA VAL A 425 -6.13 29.51 -7.76
C VAL A 425 -6.17 29.75 -9.28
N LEU A 426 -7.11 30.55 -9.78
CA LEU A 426 -7.27 30.82 -11.21
C LEU A 426 -6.09 31.59 -11.84
N ILE A 427 -5.41 32.43 -11.05
CA ILE A 427 -4.28 33.25 -11.52
C ILE A 427 -2.91 32.65 -11.20
N VAL A 428 -2.89 31.56 -10.43
CA VAL A 428 -1.67 30.88 -10.03
C VAL A 428 -1.01 30.22 -11.25
N LYS A 429 0.32 30.18 -11.22
CA LYS A 429 1.15 29.51 -12.23
C LYS A 429 1.88 28.34 -11.59
N GLN A 430 2.06 27.28 -12.35
CA GLN A 430 2.80 26.10 -11.91
C GLN A 430 4.27 26.48 -11.68
N LEU A 431 4.78 26.28 -10.48
CA LEU A 431 6.13 26.72 -10.08
C LEU A 431 7.24 26.26 -11.04
N ALA A 432 7.24 24.98 -11.41
CA ALA A 432 8.30 24.38 -12.23
C ALA A 432 8.34 24.85 -13.69
N SER A 433 7.21 25.25 -14.27
CA SER A 433 7.10 25.57 -15.70
C SER A 433 6.57 26.97 -15.99
N ASN A 434 6.09 27.67 -14.97
CA ASN A 434 5.41 28.96 -15.06
C ASN A 434 4.17 28.94 -15.99
N ARG A 435 3.54 27.77 -16.15
CA ARG A 435 2.30 27.60 -16.92
C ARG A 435 1.07 27.92 -16.06
N ASN A 436 0.08 28.61 -16.62
CA ASN A 436 -1.22 28.81 -15.99
C ASN A 436 -2.19 27.65 -16.32
N ILE A 437 -3.43 27.73 -15.84
CA ILE A 437 -4.44 26.69 -16.10
C ILE A 437 -4.72 26.49 -17.60
N LEU A 438 -4.83 27.55 -18.40
CA LEU A 438 -5.13 27.45 -19.83
C LEU A 438 -3.99 26.78 -20.57
N SER A 439 -2.76 27.24 -20.39
CA SER A 439 -1.60 26.65 -21.04
C SER A 439 -1.37 25.19 -20.65
N THR A 440 -1.57 24.86 -19.37
CA THR A 440 -1.51 23.47 -18.91
C THR A 440 -2.60 22.62 -19.55
N ALA A 441 -3.84 23.11 -19.62
CA ALA A 441 -4.93 22.39 -20.28
C ALA A 441 -4.68 22.18 -21.79
N VAL A 442 -4.09 23.17 -22.46
CA VAL A 442 -3.68 23.09 -23.88
C VAL A 442 -2.63 22.01 -24.10
N MET A 443 -1.57 22.04 -23.30
CA MET A 443 -0.47 21.09 -23.40
C MET A 443 -0.90 19.65 -23.15
N PHE A 444 -1.78 19.42 -22.18
CA PHE A 444 -2.25 18.08 -21.82
C PHE A 444 -3.51 17.62 -22.59
N ARG A 445 -3.97 18.41 -23.58
CA ARG A 445 -5.16 18.12 -24.41
C ARG A 445 -6.46 17.97 -23.60
N GLN A 446 -6.63 18.83 -22.60
CA GLN A 446 -7.74 18.75 -21.65
C GLN A 446 -8.89 19.69 -22.03
N GLU A 447 -9.65 19.24 -23.03
CA GLU A 447 -10.76 19.95 -23.70
C GLU A 447 -11.79 20.53 -22.73
N LYS A 448 -12.24 19.74 -21.75
CA LYS A 448 -13.26 20.15 -20.78
C LYS A 448 -12.73 21.23 -19.82
N VAL A 449 -11.48 21.10 -19.38
CA VAL A 449 -10.82 22.10 -18.53
C VAL A 449 -10.59 23.40 -19.30
N PHE A 450 -10.13 23.29 -20.55
CA PHE A 450 -9.99 24.45 -21.45
C PHE A 450 -11.32 25.17 -21.63
N SER A 451 -12.38 24.42 -21.97
CA SER A 451 -13.72 24.99 -22.20
C SER A 451 -14.30 25.65 -20.95
N LEU A 452 -14.09 25.04 -19.77
CA LEU A 452 -14.49 25.63 -18.48
C LEU A 452 -13.86 27.01 -18.30
N VAL A 453 -12.54 27.12 -18.44
CA VAL A 453 -11.83 28.37 -18.18
C VAL A 453 -12.09 29.41 -19.27
N TYR A 454 -12.23 28.99 -20.53
CA TYR A 454 -12.53 29.90 -21.63
C TYR A 454 -13.93 30.52 -21.51
N GLY A 455 -14.85 29.84 -20.83
CA GLY A 455 -16.15 30.37 -20.42
C GLY A 455 -16.11 31.37 -19.25
N LEU A 456 -14.97 31.53 -18.56
CA LEU A 456 -14.83 32.44 -17.42
C LEU A 456 -14.48 33.87 -17.85
N ASP A 457 -15.50 34.67 -18.17
CA ASP A 457 -15.51 36.15 -18.24
C ASP A 457 -14.22 36.81 -18.84
N THR A 458 -13.92 38.05 -18.46
CA THR A 458 -12.77 38.85 -18.94
C THR A 458 -11.42 38.36 -18.42
N ARG A 459 -11.40 37.58 -17.33
CA ARG A 459 -10.17 37.05 -16.69
C ARG A 459 -9.38 36.12 -17.61
N LYS A 460 -10.04 35.47 -18.57
CA LYS A 460 -9.35 34.64 -19.57
C LYS A 460 -8.29 35.42 -20.34
N ASN A 461 -8.51 36.71 -20.61
CA ASN A 461 -7.59 37.52 -21.42
C ASN A 461 -6.21 37.64 -20.76
N LEU A 462 -6.15 37.73 -19.42
CA LEU A 462 -4.89 37.72 -18.67
C LEU A 462 -4.17 36.37 -18.78
N LEU A 463 -4.94 35.29 -18.86
CA LEU A 463 -4.40 33.93 -19.00
C LEU A 463 -3.91 33.65 -20.43
N LEU A 464 -4.56 34.23 -21.46
CA LEU A 464 -4.17 34.02 -22.87
C LEU A 464 -2.78 34.57 -23.19
N VAL A 465 -2.37 35.66 -22.53
CA VAL A 465 -1.07 36.33 -22.74
C VAL A 465 0.09 35.60 -22.02
N GLY A 466 -0.22 34.66 -21.13
CA GLY A 466 0.77 33.92 -20.35
C GLY A 466 1.77 33.13 -21.20
N ARG A 467 3.04 33.14 -20.76
CA ARG A 467 4.13 32.35 -21.34
C ARG A 467 4.79 31.48 -20.26
N ASP A 468 5.27 30.31 -20.66
CA ASP A 468 6.08 29.45 -19.80
C ASP A 468 7.54 29.95 -19.69
N ASN A 469 8.37 29.20 -18.96
CA ASN A 469 9.80 29.54 -18.78
C ASN A 469 10.59 29.58 -20.10
N ASP A 470 10.18 28.81 -21.10
CA ASP A 470 10.78 28.74 -22.43
C ASP A 470 10.19 29.77 -23.41
N ARG A 471 9.34 30.67 -22.90
CA ARG A 471 8.61 31.71 -23.66
C ARG A 471 7.59 31.15 -24.66
N ASN A 472 7.17 29.90 -24.51
CA ASN A 472 6.09 29.30 -25.29
C ASN A 472 4.75 29.92 -24.91
N ASN A 473 3.99 30.35 -25.92
CA ASN A 473 2.57 30.67 -25.76
C ASN A 473 1.69 29.41 -25.99
N MET A 474 0.37 29.54 -25.89
CA MET A 474 -0.53 28.40 -26.09
C MET A 474 -0.47 27.79 -27.50
N LEU A 475 -0.16 28.56 -28.55
CA LEU A 475 0.00 28.00 -29.89
C LEU A 475 1.21 27.07 -29.99
N HIS A 476 2.33 27.44 -29.36
CA HIS A 476 3.49 26.56 -29.24
C HIS A 476 3.11 25.26 -28.51
N MET A 477 2.42 25.36 -27.37
CA MET A 477 1.98 24.18 -26.60
C MET A 477 0.95 23.29 -27.33
N ALA A 478 0.09 23.89 -28.16
CA ALA A 478 -0.83 23.15 -29.01
C ALA A 478 -0.11 22.42 -30.16
N ALA A 479 1.03 22.94 -30.62
CA ALA A 479 1.85 22.32 -31.66
C ALA A 479 2.83 21.25 -31.13
N MET A 480 3.17 21.28 -29.83
CA MET A 480 4.00 20.25 -29.20
C MET A 480 3.34 18.87 -29.24
N LEU A 481 4.13 17.80 -29.23
CA LEU A 481 3.63 16.43 -29.22
C LEU A 481 2.73 16.19 -27.99
N ALA A 482 1.52 15.64 -28.22
CA ALA A 482 0.60 15.33 -27.15
C ALA A 482 1.17 14.27 -26.18
N PRO A 483 0.79 14.29 -24.90
CA PRO A 483 1.23 13.30 -23.93
C PRO A 483 0.94 11.85 -24.38
N PRO A 484 1.82 10.88 -24.10
CA PRO A 484 1.67 9.50 -24.57
C PRO A 484 0.34 8.85 -24.17
N ASN A 485 -0.15 9.10 -22.96
CA ASN A 485 -1.45 8.62 -22.47
C ASN A 485 -2.65 9.21 -23.24
N ARG A 486 -2.50 10.38 -23.87
CA ARG A 486 -3.52 10.98 -24.75
C ARG A 486 -3.43 10.39 -26.16
N LEU A 487 -2.23 10.24 -26.71
CA LEU A 487 -2.02 9.65 -28.04
C LEU A 487 -2.48 8.19 -28.09
N ALA A 488 -2.16 7.39 -27.07
CA ALA A 488 -2.54 5.99 -26.98
C ALA A 488 -4.07 5.76 -26.95
N ARG A 489 -4.86 6.80 -26.68
CA ARG A 489 -6.34 6.73 -26.70
C ARG A 489 -6.93 6.76 -28.11
N ILE A 490 -6.14 7.04 -29.14
CA ILE A 490 -6.55 7.17 -30.53
C ILE A 490 -5.79 6.14 -31.37
N SER A 491 -6.53 5.29 -32.08
CA SER A 491 -5.97 4.20 -32.87
C SER A 491 -5.43 4.71 -34.20
N GLY A 492 -4.13 4.50 -34.44
CA GLY A 492 -3.48 4.78 -35.73
C GLY A 492 -3.04 6.23 -35.94
N ALA A 493 -1.92 6.38 -36.65
CA ALA A 493 -1.26 7.68 -36.86
C ALA A 493 -2.14 8.70 -37.58
N ALA A 494 -2.96 8.27 -38.56
CA ALA A 494 -3.84 9.17 -39.31
C ALA A 494 -4.90 9.83 -38.41
N LEU A 495 -5.56 9.06 -37.54
CA LEU A 495 -6.54 9.59 -36.59
C LEU A 495 -5.90 10.44 -35.50
N GLN A 496 -4.70 10.08 -35.03
CA GLN A 496 -3.92 10.90 -34.12
C GLN A 496 -3.61 12.26 -34.74
N MET A 497 -3.06 12.28 -35.96
CA MET A 497 -2.74 13.51 -36.68
C MET A 497 -3.98 14.36 -36.96
N GLN A 498 -5.09 13.75 -37.37
CA GLN A 498 -6.36 14.45 -37.57
C GLN A 498 -6.84 15.13 -36.27
N ARG A 499 -6.77 14.42 -35.14
CA ARG A 499 -7.20 14.96 -33.85
C ARG A 499 -6.31 16.11 -33.37
N GLU A 500 -5.00 15.98 -33.52
CA GLU A 500 -4.05 17.04 -33.15
C GLU A 500 -4.25 18.29 -34.02
N LEU A 501 -4.51 18.12 -35.32
CA LEU A 501 -4.81 19.24 -36.22
C LEU A 501 -6.13 19.94 -35.86
N GLN A 502 -7.15 19.19 -35.45
CA GLN A 502 -8.39 19.78 -34.91
C GLN A 502 -8.13 20.55 -33.62
N TRP A 503 -7.35 19.97 -32.70
CA TRP A 503 -7.00 20.65 -31.45
C TRP A 503 -6.27 21.97 -31.72
N TYR A 504 -5.24 21.96 -32.56
CA TYR A 504 -4.51 23.15 -32.93
C TYR A 504 -5.42 24.23 -33.54
N LYS A 505 -6.32 23.85 -34.45
CA LYS A 505 -7.32 24.78 -35.03
C LYS A 505 -8.19 25.42 -33.96
N VAL A 506 -8.71 24.64 -33.01
CA VAL A 506 -9.52 25.16 -31.90
C VAL A 506 -8.71 26.17 -31.09
N ILE A 507 -7.47 25.85 -30.72
CA ILE A 507 -6.66 26.78 -29.92
C ILE A 507 -6.31 28.05 -30.73
N SER A 508 -5.97 27.92 -32.02
CA SER A 508 -5.67 29.05 -32.88
C SER A 508 -6.84 30.01 -33.05
N LEU A 509 -8.07 29.49 -33.19
CA LEU A 509 -9.28 30.31 -33.29
C LEU A 509 -9.64 31.04 -32.00
N ASN A 510 -9.23 30.50 -30.84
CA ASN A 510 -9.53 31.09 -29.54
C ASN A 510 -8.40 31.99 -29.01
N TYR A 511 -7.22 31.96 -29.65
CA TYR A 511 -6.04 32.76 -29.30
C TYR A 511 -6.02 34.11 -30.01
N ASN A 512 -6.41 34.12 -31.29
CA ASN A 512 -6.60 35.31 -32.10
C ASN A 512 -7.97 35.92 -31.80
#